data_AF-A0A7S1B7M0-F1
#
_entry.id   AF-A0A7S1B7M0-F1
#
_cell.length_a   1.000
_cell.length_b   1.000
_cell.length_c   1.000
_cell.angle_alpha   90.00
_cell.angle_beta   90.00
_cell.angle_gamma   90.00
#
_symmetry.space_group_name_H-M   'P 1'
#
loop_
_entity.id
_entity.type
_entity.pdbx_description
1 polymer ?
#
loop_
_entity_poly.entity_id
_entity_poly.type
_entity_poly.pdbx_seq_one_letter_code
_entity_poly.pdbx_strand_id
1 'polypeptide(L)'
;TCDDLHQMGAWALDHLLYTPGRRLTLCAAWETLEGVGNTLETGLPSRKNGVPTDHLPVAAVFCVQAGKLKGNGTGIVNQLQTQREEERRRLGILDSEIEQEEAALADLESNVETKAVHDKTQCLPPNQPGKKSKKRKPKKARPSEATIFLKRAGREKRRALIAQFSKERAEIVQGLSMEDADEMEDMIGSGTGLWEWVRMGTAKRCNNKPSINI
;
A
#
# COMPACT_ATOMS: atom_id res chain seq x y z
N THR A 1 30.63 -63.21 10.41
CA THR A 1 30.24 -62.26 9.34
C THR A 1 29.05 -61.48 9.87
N CYS A 2 29.32 -60.37 10.53
CA CYS A 2 28.30 -59.46 11.06
C CYS A 2 28.38 -58.18 10.23
N ASP A 3 27.87 -58.26 9.00
CA ASP A 3 27.71 -57.12 8.10
C ASP A 3 26.22 -56.77 8.04
N ASP A 4 25.68 -56.29 9.16
CA ASP A 4 24.42 -55.52 9.19
C ASP A 4 24.75 -54.09 9.62
N LEU A 5 25.59 -53.45 8.80
CA LEU A 5 25.74 -51.99 8.81
C LEU A 5 24.39 -51.42 8.40
N HIS A 6 23.65 -50.96 9.40
CA HIS A 6 22.44 -50.17 9.23
C HIS A 6 22.76 -49.06 8.23
N GLN A 7 22.24 -49.21 7.02
CA GLN A 7 22.16 -48.15 6.04
C GLN A 7 21.20 -47.11 6.61
N MET A 8 21.71 -46.25 7.51
CA MET A 8 20.96 -45.09 7.95
C MET A 8 20.80 -44.23 6.71
N GLY A 9 19.64 -44.34 6.06
CA GLY A 9 19.28 -43.45 4.96
C GLY A 9 19.46 -42.01 5.46
N ALA A 10 20.26 -41.22 4.75
CA ALA A 10 20.42 -39.82 5.06
C ALA A 10 19.04 -39.16 5.06
N TRP A 11 18.63 -38.60 6.20
CA TRP A 11 17.37 -37.87 6.29
C TRP A 11 17.60 -36.47 5.74
N ALA A 12 17.00 -36.15 4.59
CA ALA A 12 16.94 -34.80 4.09
C ALA A 12 15.90 -34.01 4.92
N LEU A 13 16.36 -33.16 5.82
CA LEU A 13 15.50 -32.34 6.69
C LEU A 13 15.40 -30.88 6.22
N ASP A 14 16.43 -30.39 5.53
CA ASP A 14 16.51 -29.02 5.04
C ASP A 14 15.97 -28.92 3.61
N HIS A 15 14.99 -28.03 3.39
CA HIS A 15 14.27 -27.93 2.13
C HIS A 15 14.17 -26.48 1.65
N LEU A 16 14.35 -26.27 0.35
CA LEU A 16 13.99 -25.03 -0.34
C LEU A 16 12.67 -25.25 -1.08
N LEU A 17 11.60 -24.63 -0.59
CA LEU A 17 10.27 -24.70 -1.21
C LEU A 17 10.15 -23.60 -2.28
N TYR A 18 9.74 -23.97 -3.48
CA TYR A 18 9.44 -23.05 -4.57
C TYR A 18 8.25 -23.54 -5.41
N THR A 19 7.67 -22.65 -6.21
CA THR A 19 6.54 -22.99 -7.09
C THR A 19 7.04 -23.14 -8.55
N PRO A 20 7.25 -24.38 -9.03
CA PRO A 20 7.69 -24.62 -10.40
C PRO A 20 6.65 -24.17 -11.43
N GLY A 21 7.10 -23.67 -12.58
CA GLY A 21 6.23 -23.29 -13.69
C GLY A 21 5.58 -21.90 -13.59
N ARG A 22 5.76 -21.19 -12.46
CA ARG A 22 5.26 -19.82 -12.26
C ARG A 22 6.24 -18.79 -12.82
N ARG A 23 7.18 -18.34 -11.97
CA ARG A 23 8.29 -17.44 -12.37
C ARG A 23 9.66 -18.05 -12.15
N LEU A 24 9.73 -19.13 -11.37
CA LEU A 24 10.99 -19.76 -10.99
C LEU A 24 11.07 -21.12 -11.66
N THR A 25 12.11 -21.28 -12.46
CA THR A 25 12.55 -22.58 -12.95
C THR A 25 13.83 -22.93 -12.21
N LEU A 26 13.85 -24.07 -11.53
CA LEU A 26 15.08 -24.57 -10.91
C LEU A 26 16.07 -24.92 -12.02
N CYS A 27 17.19 -24.23 -12.05
CA CYS A 27 18.22 -24.38 -13.07
C CYS A 27 19.39 -25.24 -12.57
N ALA A 28 19.75 -25.09 -11.30
CA ALA A 28 20.71 -25.96 -10.63
C ALA A 28 20.42 -26.02 -9.12
N ALA A 29 20.83 -27.10 -8.47
CA ALA A 29 20.86 -27.21 -7.01
C ALA A 29 22.21 -27.80 -6.60
N TRP A 30 22.67 -27.47 -5.40
CA TRP A 30 23.76 -28.23 -4.80
C TRP A 30 23.23 -29.61 -4.44
N GLU A 31 23.82 -30.64 -5.04
CA GLU A 31 23.78 -31.96 -4.44
C GLU A 31 24.46 -31.84 -3.07
N THR A 32 23.78 -32.27 -2.02
CA THR A 32 24.29 -32.20 -0.65
C THR A 32 25.69 -32.82 -0.61
N LEU A 33 26.59 -32.28 0.23
CA LEU A 33 27.98 -32.73 0.42
C LEU A 33 28.13 -34.19 0.92
N GLU A 34 27.08 -35.00 0.81
CA GLU A 34 27.11 -36.46 0.97
C GLU A 34 28.20 -37.11 0.10
N GLY A 35 28.65 -36.45 -0.97
CA GLY A 35 29.75 -36.90 -1.83
C GLY A 35 31.18 -36.66 -1.31
N VAL A 36 31.40 -35.91 -0.21
CA VAL A 36 32.75 -35.75 0.36
C VAL A 36 32.99 -36.87 1.36
N GLY A 37 33.58 -37.99 0.91
CA GLY A 37 33.73 -39.23 1.69
C GLY A 37 34.24 -39.09 3.14
N ASN A 38 34.93 -37.99 3.47
CA ASN A 38 35.41 -37.69 4.82
C ASN A 38 34.32 -37.30 5.83
N THR A 39 33.15 -36.78 5.42
CA THR A 39 32.06 -36.39 6.35
C THR A 39 31.22 -37.59 6.77
N LEU A 40 31.09 -38.61 5.89
CA LEU A 40 30.41 -39.87 6.21
C LEU A 40 31.11 -40.63 7.34
N GLU A 41 32.44 -40.58 7.41
CA GLU A 41 33.22 -41.27 8.44
C GLU A 41 33.24 -40.54 9.79
N THR A 42 33.31 -39.21 9.80
CA THR A 42 33.47 -38.44 11.05
C THR A 42 32.18 -37.82 11.58
N GLY A 43 31.12 -37.80 10.77
CA GLY A 43 29.91 -37.04 11.05
C GLY A 43 30.11 -35.52 11.02
N LEU A 44 29.04 -34.80 11.38
CA LEU A 44 28.99 -33.33 11.50
C LEU A 44 28.53 -32.93 12.91
N PRO A 45 28.95 -31.78 13.45
CA PRO A 45 29.98 -30.87 12.92
C PRO A 45 31.39 -31.48 13.01
N SER A 46 32.31 -31.01 12.17
CA SER A 46 33.69 -31.54 12.13
C SER A 46 34.72 -30.45 11.92
N ARG A 47 35.62 -30.28 12.91
CA ARG A 47 36.79 -29.41 12.77
C ARG A 47 37.76 -29.89 11.69
N LYS A 48 37.88 -31.21 11.50
CA LYS A 48 38.78 -31.82 10.51
C LYS A 48 38.37 -31.42 9.09
N ASN A 49 37.07 -31.31 8.86
CA ASN A 49 36.50 -31.00 7.54
C ASN A 49 36.11 -29.51 7.43
N GLY A 50 36.41 -28.70 8.45
CA GLY A 50 36.09 -27.28 8.49
C GLY A 50 34.59 -26.95 8.55
N VAL A 51 33.73 -27.92 8.89
CA VAL A 51 32.28 -27.72 8.95
C VAL A 51 31.87 -27.39 10.39
N PRO A 52 31.41 -26.15 10.68
CA PRO A 52 31.11 -25.71 12.04
C PRO A 52 29.69 -26.11 12.50
N THR A 53 28.86 -26.66 11.62
CA THR A 53 27.45 -27.00 11.86
C THR A 53 27.19 -28.50 11.66
N ASP A 54 26.17 -29.02 12.32
CA ASP A 54 25.59 -30.36 12.09
C ASP A 54 24.76 -30.44 10.79
N HIS A 55 24.33 -29.29 10.27
CA HIS A 55 23.64 -29.17 8.99
C HIS A 55 24.58 -28.84 7.82
N LEU A 56 24.24 -29.32 6.62
CA LEU A 56 24.90 -28.95 5.37
C LEU A 56 24.16 -27.78 4.71
N PRO A 57 24.86 -26.83 4.07
CA PRO A 57 24.21 -25.76 3.33
C PRO A 57 23.42 -26.31 2.14
N VAL A 58 22.17 -25.87 2.01
CA VAL A 58 21.33 -26.12 0.82
C VAL A 58 21.34 -24.86 -0.04
N ALA A 59 21.68 -25.01 -1.32
CA ALA A 59 21.68 -23.90 -2.27
C ALA A 59 21.02 -24.32 -3.59
N ALA A 60 20.32 -23.37 -4.22
CA ALA A 60 19.67 -23.56 -5.50
C ALA A 60 19.80 -22.28 -6.35
N VAL A 61 19.92 -22.48 -7.66
CA VAL A 61 19.91 -21.43 -8.67
C VAL A 61 18.58 -21.51 -9.41
N PHE A 62 17.82 -20.43 -9.37
CA PHE A 62 16.56 -20.30 -10.09
C PHE A 62 16.72 -19.32 -11.25
N CYS A 63 16.23 -19.72 -12.42
CA CYS A 63 16.01 -18.79 -13.51
C CYS A 63 14.65 -18.11 -13.32
N VAL A 64 14.66 -16.77 -13.30
CA VAL A 64 13.44 -15.96 -13.19
C VAL A 64 12.89 -15.70 -14.58
N GLN A 65 11.73 -16.25 -14.90
CA GLN A 65 10.98 -15.85 -16.09
C GLN A 65 10.14 -14.62 -15.75
N ALA A 66 10.33 -13.55 -16.53
CA ALA A 66 9.39 -12.44 -16.55
C ALA A 66 8.07 -12.97 -17.14
N GLY A 67 6.97 -12.79 -16.41
CA GLY A 67 5.64 -13.15 -16.91
C GLY A 67 5.38 -12.42 -18.22
N LYS A 68 5.14 -13.16 -19.31
CA LYS A 68 4.53 -12.58 -20.51
C LYS A 68 3.04 -12.75 -20.36
N LEU A 69 2.29 -11.64 -20.44
CA LEU A 69 0.82 -11.64 -20.51
C LEU A 69 0.36 -12.69 -21.52
N LYS A 70 -0.08 -13.86 -21.06
CA LYS A 70 -0.57 -14.95 -21.93
C LYS A 70 -2.07 -15.11 -21.70
N GLY A 71 -2.88 -14.42 -22.51
CA GLY A 71 -4.34 -14.58 -22.53
C GLY A 71 -5.11 -13.29 -22.25
N ASN A 72 -6.31 -13.43 -21.64
CA ASN A 72 -7.24 -12.36 -21.24
C ASN A 72 -6.66 -11.34 -20.24
N GLY A 73 -5.38 -11.47 -19.85
CA GLY A 73 -4.67 -10.54 -18.97
C GLY A 73 -4.75 -9.09 -19.48
N THR A 74 -4.79 -8.84 -20.79
CA THR A 74 -5.06 -7.50 -21.34
C THR A 74 -6.46 -6.98 -20.98
N GLY A 75 -7.47 -7.84 -20.94
CA GLY A 75 -8.84 -7.51 -20.55
C GLY A 75 -8.95 -7.16 -19.07
N ILE A 76 -8.32 -7.96 -18.20
CA ILE A 76 -8.28 -7.70 -16.75
C ILE A 76 -7.52 -6.39 -16.47
N VAL A 77 -6.40 -6.18 -17.17
CA VAL A 77 -5.62 -4.93 -17.09
C VAL A 77 -6.45 -3.72 -17.50
N ASN A 78 -7.17 -3.80 -18.61
CA ASN A 78 -8.05 -2.73 -19.06
C ASN A 78 -9.17 -2.47 -18.05
N GLN A 79 -9.80 -3.53 -17.53
CA GLN A 79 -10.84 -3.44 -16.51
C GLN A 79 -10.33 -2.71 -15.26
N LEU A 80 -9.12 -3.03 -14.80
CA LEU A 80 -8.49 -2.40 -13.65
C LEU A 80 -8.12 -0.93 -13.91
N GLN A 81 -7.66 -0.61 -15.12
CA GLN A 81 -7.38 0.78 -15.50
C GLN A 81 -8.68 1.60 -15.53
N THR A 82 -9.73 1.07 -16.15
CA THR A 82 -11.06 1.69 -16.16
C THR A 82 -11.59 1.89 -14.76
N GLN A 83 -11.49 0.88 -13.88
CA GLN A 83 -11.92 1.00 -12.50
C GLN A 83 -11.12 2.07 -11.74
N ARG A 84 -9.79 2.13 -11.91
CA ARG A 84 -8.96 3.17 -11.29
C ARG A 84 -9.35 4.58 -11.73
N GLU A 85 -9.69 4.75 -13.01
CA GLU A 85 -10.13 6.03 -13.55
C GLU A 85 -11.51 6.40 -13.01
N GLU A 86 -12.41 5.43 -12.90
CA GLU A 86 -13.73 5.62 -12.29
C GLU A 86 -13.64 5.97 -10.79
N GLU A 87 -12.81 5.26 -10.02
CA GLU A 87 -12.56 5.56 -8.61
C GLU A 87 -12.05 6.99 -8.44
N ARG A 88 -11.09 7.40 -9.27
CA ARG A 88 -10.54 8.76 -9.27
C ARG A 88 -11.62 9.80 -9.59
N ARG A 89 -12.45 9.54 -10.61
CA ARG A 89 -13.55 10.42 -11.00
C ARG A 89 -14.58 10.58 -9.88
N ARG A 90 -15.02 9.47 -9.28
CA ARG A 90 -16.02 9.47 -8.20
C ARG A 90 -15.50 10.18 -6.95
N LEU A 91 -14.24 9.96 -6.57
CA LEU A 91 -13.62 10.70 -5.46
C LEU A 91 -13.49 12.20 -5.77
N GLY A 92 -13.09 12.56 -7.00
CA GLY A 92 -13.01 13.96 -7.42
C GLY A 92 -14.35 14.69 -7.40
N ILE A 93 -15.43 14.00 -7.77
CA ILE A 93 -16.79 14.54 -7.66
C ILE A 93 -17.16 14.79 -6.21
N LEU A 94 -16.97 13.78 -5.34
CA LEU A 94 -17.28 13.91 -3.91
C LEU A 94 -16.45 15.02 -3.24
N ASP A 95 -15.16 15.11 -3.56
CA ASP A 95 -14.29 16.17 -3.02
C ASP A 95 -14.76 17.56 -3.49
N SER A 96 -15.24 17.68 -4.74
CA SER A 96 -15.83 18.93 -5.27
C SER A 96 -17.16 19.29 -4.62
N GLU A 97 -18.03 18.30 -4.36
CA GLU A 97 -19.30 18.50 -3.63
C GLU A 97 -19.07 19.01 -2.21
N ILE A 98 -18.12 18.39 -1.49
CA ILE A 98 -17.73 18.83 -0.14
C ILE A 98 -17.18 20.25 -0.17
N GLU A 99 -16.35 20.59 -1.16
CA GLU A 99 -15.79 21.94 -1.29
C GLU A 99 -16.87 22.98 -1.59
N GLN A 100 -17.87 22.66 -2.43
CA GLN A 100 -19.01 23.54 -2.71
C GLN A 100 -19.89 23.74 -1.47
N GLU A 101 -20.19 22.67 -0.72
CA GLU A 101 -20.94 22.76 0.53
C GLU A 101 -20.19 23.60 1.59
N GLU A 102 -18.86 23.45 1.67
CA GLU A 102 -18.01 24.26 2.56
C GLU A 102 -17.99 25.74 2.16
N ALA A 103 -17.89 26.04 0.85
CA ALA A 103 -17.92 27.41 0.34
C ALA A 103 -19.27 28.08 0.60
N ALA A 104 -20.38 27.39 0.34
CA ALA A 104 -21.73 27.91 0.58
C ALA A 104 -21.97 28.23 2.06
N LEU A 105 -21.47 27.41 2.99
CA LEU A 105 -21.54 27.69 4.42
C LEU A 105 -20.69 28.90 4.82
N ALA A 106 -19.49 29.04 4.26
CA ALA A 106 -18.62 30.20 4.52
C ALA A 106 -19.26 31.52 4.04
N ASP A 107 -19.91 31.50 2.87
CA ASP A 107 -20.67 32.64 2.35
C ASP A 107 -21.85 32.98 3.26
N LEU A 108 -22.56 31.98 3.77
CA LEU A 108 -23.66 32.22 4.72
C LEU A 108 -23.16 32.81 6.04
N GLU A 109 -22.06 32.30 6.59
CA GLU A 109 -21.46 32.77 7.85
C GLU A 109 -20.94 34.21 7.72
N SER A 110 -20.29 34.56 6.62
CA SER A 110 -19.80 35.93 6.37
C SER A 110 -20.94 36.95 6.20
N ASN A 111 -22.07 36.53 5.64
CA ASN A 111 -23.29 37.35 5.52
C ASN A 111 -24.01 37.56 6.87
N VAL A 112 -23.87 36.64 7.81
CA VAL A 112 -24.44 36.78 9.18
C VAL A 112 -23.58 37.71 10.04
N GLU A 113 -22.25 37.61 9.97
CA GLU A 113 -21.35 38.51 10.72
C GLU A 113 -21.45 39.97 10.26
N THR A 114 -21.64 40.22 8.96
CA THR A 114 -21.80 41.58 8.43
C THR A 114 -23.13 42.24 8.85
N LYS A 115 -24.21 41.47 9.01
CA LYS A 115 -25.49 41.98 9.55
C LYS A 115 -25.45 42.26 11.05
N ALA A 116 -24.72 41.45 11.83
CA ALA A 116 -24.58 41.65 13.27
C ALA A 116 -23.73 42.89 13.66
N VAL A 117 -22.85 43.36 12.76
CA VAL A 117 -22.03 44.57 12.97
C VAL A 117 -22.79 45.85 12.59
N HIS A 118 -23.76 45.79 11.67
CA HIS A 118 -24.51 46.98 11.25
C HIS A 118 -25.52 47.46 12.31
N ASP A 119 -26.02 46.56 13.15
CA ASP A 119 -27.06 46.87 14.16
C ASP A 119 -26.52 47.49 15.47
N LYS A 120 -25.19 47.63 15.61
CA LYS A 120 -24.55 48.24 16.80
C LYS A 120 -23.97 49.64 16.57
N THR A 121 -24.19 50.24 15.40
CA THR A 121 -23.56 51.53 15.03
C THR A 121 -24.51 52.74 15.09
N GLN A 122 -25.70 52.61 15.67
CA GLN A 122 -26.59 53.76 15.94
C GLN A 122 -26.87 53.91 17.43
N CYS A 123 -25.89 54.35 18.22
CA CYS A 123 -26.11 55.08 19.49
C CYS A 123 -24.77 55.42 20.17
N LEU A 124 -23.93 56.32 19.61
CA LEU A 124 -22.95 57.06 20.44
C LEU A 124 -22.64 58.45 19.85
N PRO A 125 -22.61 59.52 20.68
CA PRO A 125 -22.34 60.88 20.24
C PRO A 125 -20.84 61.18 20.07
N PRO A 126 -20.46 62.22 19.29
CA PRO A 126 -19.07 62.48 18.94
C PRO A 126 -18.41 63.38 19.99
N ASN A 127 -17.37 62.88 20.66
CA ASN A 127 -16.13 63.63 20.97
C ASN A 127 -15.28 62.87 21.99
N GLN A 128 -14.12 62.37 21.56
CA GLN A 128 -12.85 62.58 22.26
C GLN A 128 -11.67 61.99 21.44
N PRO A 129 -10.52 62.69 21.35
CA PRO A 129 -9.36 62.19 20.63
C PRO A 129 -8.41 61.43 21.57
N GLY A 130 -7.93 60.29 21.09
CA GLY A 130 -6.65 59.73 21.52
C GLY A 130 -6.69 58.38 22.22
N LYS A 131 -6.18 57.36 21.52
CA LYS A 131 -5.11 56.44 21.99
C LYS A 131 -4.83 55.40 20.89
N LYS A 132 -3.58 55.38 20.38
CA LYS A 132 -3.09 54.39 19.42
C LYS A 132 -2.97 53.02 20.11
N SER A 133 -3.98 52.18 19.99
CA SER A 133 -3.92 50.78 20.46
C SER A 133 -3.17 49.91 19.45
N LYS A 134 -2.16 49.17 19.92
CA LYS A 134 -1.43 48.14 19.15
C LYS A 134 -2.43 47.14 18.55
N LYS A 135 -2.41 46.97 17.22
CA LYS A 135 -3.17 45.94 16.50
C LYS A 135 -2.74 44.56 17.00
N ARG A 136 -3.52 43.95 17.90
CA ARG A 136 -3.43 42.51 18.19
C ARG A 136 -3.91 41.77 16.94
N LYS A 137 -3.11 40.83 16.43
CA LYS A 137 -3.54 39.93 15.34
C LYS A 137 -4.86 39.26 15.78
N PRO A 138 -5.90 39.23 14.94
CA PRO A 138 -7.13 38.54 15.29
C PRO A 138 -6.81 37.08 15.58
N LYS A 139 -7.18 36.60 16.78
CA LYS A 139 -7.14 35.16 17.09
C LYS A 139 -8.07 34.50 16.05
N LYS A 140 -7.57 33.55 15.26
CA LYS A 140 -8.38 32.78 14.32
C LYS A 140 -9.62 32.28 15.08
N ALA A 141 -10.80 32.73 14.68
CA ALA A 141 -12.05 32.27 15.26
C ALA A 141 -12.11 30.74 15.11
N ARG A 142 -12.62 30.08 16.15
CA ARG A 142 -12.83 28.63 16.10
C ARG A 142 -13.90 28.37 15.02
N PRO A 143 -13.73 27.40 14.12
CA PRO A 143 -14.72 27.10 13.10
C PRO A 143 -16.08 26.79 13.73
N SER A 144 -17.15 27.18 13.05
CA SER A 144 -18.51 26.94 13.52
C SER A 144 -18.79 25.44 13.69
N GLU A 145 -19.77 25.13 14.53
CA GLU A 145 -20.21 23.75 14.76
C GLU A 145 -20.77 23.12 13.47
N ALA A 146 -21.45 23.91 12.64
CA ALA A 146 -21.93 23.50 11.32
C ALA A 146 -20.77 23.12 10.38
N THR A 147 -19.70 23.93 10.33
CA THR A 147 -18.50 23.61 9.54
C THR A 147 -17.79 22.35 10.03
N ILE A 148 -17.71 22.15 11.35
CA ILE A 148 -17.10 20.94 11.94
C ILE A 148 -17.93 19.70 11.60
N PHE A 149 -19.26 19.78 11.69
CA PHE A 149 -20.17 18.70 11.33
C PHE A 149 -20.03 18.32 9.86
N LEU A 150 -20.05 19.31 8.96
CA LEU A 150 -19.87 19.09 7.52
C LEU A 150 -18.55 18.37 7.22
N LYS A 151 -17.44 18.80 7.83
CA LYS A 151 -16.13 18.16 7.68
C LYS A 151 -16.10 16.72 8.17
N ARG A 152 -16.84 16.40 9.23
CA ARG A 152 -16.95 15.02 9.73
C ARG A 152 -17.78 14.17 8.78
N ALA A 153 -18.94 14.66 8.36
CA ALA A 153 -19.81 13.98 7.40
C ALA A 153 -19.09 13.73 6.06
N GLY A 154 -18.37 14.71 5.53
CA GLY A 154 -17.56 14.57 4.31
C GLY A 154 -16.47 13.50 4.46
N ARG A 155 -15.75 13.48 5.59
CA ARG A 155 -14.76 12.43 5.88
C ARG A 155 -15.39 11.04 5.96
N GLU A 156 -16.59 10.93 6.53
CA GLU A 156 -17.32 9.68 6.63
C GLU A 156 -17.78 9.18 5.25
N LYS A 157 -18.40 10.05 4.44
CA LYS A 157 -18.73 9.76 3.03
C LYS A 157 -17.50 9.26 2.25
N ARG A 158 -16.36 9.95 2.41
CA ARG A 158 -15.10 9.56 1.75
C ARG A 158 -14.58 8.20 2.21
N ARG A 159 -14.65 7.90 3.52
CA ARG A 159 -14.26 6.58 4.05
C ARG A 159 -15.17 5.48 3.53
N ALA A 160 -16.48 5.71 3.50
CA ALA A 160 -17.44 4.75 2.98
C ALA A 160 -17.18 4.43 1.50
N LEU A 161 -16.91 5.46 0.68
CA LEU A 161 -16.59 5.28 -0.73
C LEU A 161 -15.26 4.52 -0.94
N ILE A 162 -14.22 4.85 -0.16
CA ILE A 162 -12.95 4.10 -0.20
C ILE A 162 -13.15 2.63 0.22
N ALA A 163 -13.98 2.38 1.23
CA ALA A 163 -14.29 1.01 1.68
C ALA A 163 -15.04 0.23 0.60
N GLN A 164 -15.99 0.86 -0.09
CA GLN A 164 -16.67 0.28 -1.24
C GLN A 164 -15.66 -0.11 -2.33
N PHE A 165 -14.77 0.79 -2.72
CA PHE A 165 -13.75 0.49 -3.72
C PHE A 165 -12.79 -0.61 -3.27
N SER A 166 -12.44 -0.66 -1.99
CA SER A 166 -11.64 -1.76 -1.44
C SER A 166 -12.34 -3.11 -1.60
N LYS A 167 -13.66 -3.14 -1.47
CA LYS A 167 -14.45 -4.37 -1.67
C LYS A 167 -14.50 -4.75 -3.15
N GLU A 168 -14.79 -3.80 -4.04
CA GLU A 168 -14.82 -4.04 -5.49
C GLU A 168 -13.47 -4.54 -6.02
N ARG A 169 -12.36 -3.96 -5.53
CA ARG A 169 -11.00 -4.45 -5.86
C ARG A 169 -10.75 -5.86 -5.33
N ALA A 170 -11.23 -6.18 -4.13
CA ALA A 170 -11.07 -7.51 -3.55
C ALA A 170 -11.84 -8.58 -4.34
N GLU A 171 -13.04 -8.25 -4.81
CA GLU A 171 -13.86 -9.14 -5.64
C GLU A 171 -13.16 -9.46 -6.97
N ILE A 172 -12.51 -8.47 -7.59
CA ILE A 172 -11.71 -8.69 -8.80
C ILE A 172 -10.54 -9.62 -8.50
N VAL A 173 -9.77 -9.34 -7.45
CA VAL A 173 -8.58 -10.14 -7.09
C VAL A 173 -8.94 -11.57 -6.72
N GLN A 174 -10.08 -11.80 -6.05
CA GLN A 174 -10.54 -13.15 -5.73
C GLN A 174 -10.91 -13.98 -6.97
N GLY A 175 -11.32 -13.32 -8.06
CA GLY A 175 -11.64 -13.97 -9.33
C GLY A 175 -10.42 -14.24 -10.22
N LEU A 176 -9.23 -13.79 -9.82
CA LEU A 176 -8.01 -13.98 -10.61
C LEU A 176 -7.49 -15.40 -10.51
N SER A 177 -7.03 -15.94 -11.64
CA SER A 177 -6.15 -17.10 -11.63
C SER A 177 -4.83 -16.76 -10.93
N MET A 178 -4.06 -17.78 -10.55
CA MET A 178 -2.73 -17.53 -9.96
C MET A 178 -1.83 -16.77 -10.93
N GLU A 179 -1.90 -17.10 -12.22
CA GLU A 179 -1.15 -16.44 -13.29
C GLU A 179 -1.53 -14.97 -13.42
N ASP A 180 -2.83 -14.65 -13.47
CA ASP A 180 -3.30 -13.26 -13.54
C ASP A 180 -2.90 -12.46 -12.29
N ALA A 181 -2.88 -13.11 -11.12
CA ALA A 181 -2.53 -12.46 -9.86
C ALA A 181 -1.07 -12.02 -9.84
N ASP A 182 -0.12 -12.85 -10.30
CA ASP A 182 1.25 -12.36 -10.39
C ASP A 182 1.58 -11.54 -11.63
N GLU A 183 0.85 -11.64 -12.73
CA GLU A 183 0.90 -10.58 -13.77
C GLU A 183 0.52 -9.22 -13.17
N MET A 184 -0.50 -9.20 -12.32
CA MET A 184 -0.96 -7.98 -11.65
C MET A 184 0.07 -7.44 -10.65
N GLU A 185 0.78 -8.31 -9.91
CA GLU A 185 1.87 -7.89 -9.03
C GLU A 185 3.02 -7.22 -9.80
N ASP A 186 3.38 -7.72 -10.99
CA ASP A 186 4.41 -7.09 -11.82
C ASP A 186 4.02 -5.68 -12.25
N MET A 187 2.75 -5.49 -12.62
CA MET A 187 2.26 -4.19 -13.05
C MET A 187 2.10 -3.16 -11.92
N ILE A 188 1.63 -3.61 -10.75
CA ILE A 188 1.52 -2.73 -9.57
C ILE A 188 2.94 -2.32 -9.10
N GLY A 189 3.92 -3.19 -9.34
CA GLY A 189 5.32 -2.99 -9.04
C GLY A 189 5.67 -3.43 -7.62
N SER A 190 6.94 -3.78 -7.42
CA SER A 190 7.49 -4.37 -6.19
C SER A 190 7.31 -3.56 -4.90
N GLY A 191 6.89 -2.30 -4.99
CA GLY A 191 6.69 -1.41 -3.84
C GLY A 191 5.33 -1.50 -3.16
N THR A 192 4.33 -2.15 -3.77
CA THR A 192 2.98 -2.31 -3.22
C THR A 192 2.45 -3.67 -3.66
N GLY A 193 2.37 -4.62 -2.72
CA GLY A 193 1.81 -5.94 -3.03
C GLY A 193 0.34 -5.85 -3.46
N LEU A 194 -0.15 -6.88 -4.15
CA LEU A 194 -1.51 -6.94 -4.70
C LEU A 194 -2.58 -6.62 -3.64
N TRP A 195 -2.46 -7.21 -2.45
CA TRP A 195 -3.37 -6.98 -1.33
C TRP A 195 -3.25 -5.59 -0.71
N GLU A 196 -2.09 -4.97 -0.82
CA GLU A 196 -1.92 -3.59 -0.38
C GLU A 196 -2.64 -2.62 -1.33
N TRP A 197 -2.59 -2.89 -2.64
CA TRP A 197 -3.39 -2.17 -3.62
C TRP A 197 -4.90 -2.36 -3.39
N VAL A 198 -5.37 -3.58 -3.09
CA VAL A 198 -6.77 -3.83 -2.72
C VAL A 198 -7.18 -2.95 -1.54
N ARG A 199 -6.38 -2.91 -0.48
CA ARG A 199 -6.70 -2.18 0.75
C ARG A 199 -6.62 -0.65 0.61
N MET A 200 -5.57 -0.15 -0.04
CA MET A 200 -5.21 1.27 0.00
C MET A 200 -5.51 2.00 -1.31
N GLY A 201 -5.81 1.27 -2.38
CA GLY A 201 -5.89 1.83 -3.73
C GLY A 201 -4.57 2.51 -4.13
N THR A 202 -4.65 3.61 -4.86
CA THR A 202 -3.48 4.41 -5.29
C THR A 202 -3.02 5.43 -4.24
N ALA A 203 -3.67 5.48 -3.07
CA ALA A 203 -3.52 6.56 -2.10
C ALA A 203 -2.11 6.70 -1.48
N LYS A 204 -1.23 5.71 -1.65
CA LYS A 204 0.14 5.74 -1.11
C LYS A 204 1.20 6.40 -2.00
N ARG A 205 0.89 6.85 -3.23
CA ARG A 205 1.87 7.55 -4.10
C ARG A 205 1.96 9.06 -3.89
N CYS A 206 1.40 9.59 -2.81
CA CYS A 206 1.66 10.95 -2.37
C CYS A 206 2.93 10.96 -1.49
N ASN A 207 4.13 10.84 -2.07
CA ASN A 207 5.37 11.46 -1.51
C ASN A 207 6.67 11.19 -2.28
N ASN A 208 6.73 10.27 -3.25
CA ASN A 208 7.93 10.15 -4.10
C ASN A 208 7.66 10.77 -5.47
N LYS A 209 8.01 12.06 -5.62
CA LYS A 209 8.33 12.60 -6.94
C LYS A 209 9.48 11.76 -7.49
N PRO A 210 9.35 11.07 -8.63
CA PRO A 210 10.53 10.60 -9.32
C PRO A 210 11.28 11.85 -9.80
N SER A 211 12.46 12.08 -9.23
CA SER A 211 13.47 12.95 -9.83
C SER A 211 13.86 12.32 -11.16
N ILE A 212 13.18 12.74 -12.24
CA ILE A 212 13.66 12.54 -13.59
C ILE A 212 14.82 13.53 -13.73
N ASN A 213 16.04 13.04 -13.52
CA ASN A 213 17.21 13.69 -14.09
C ASN A 213 17.17 13.40 -15.60
N ILE A 214 16.97 14.45 -16.39
CA ILE A 214 17.37 14.50 -17.80
C ILE A 214 18.84 14.87 -17.82
#